data_AF-A0A498P2P2-F1
#
_entry.id   AF-A0A498P2P2-F1
#
_cell.length_a   1.000
_cell.length_b   1.000
_cell.length_c   1.000
_cell.angle_alpha   90.00
_cell.angle_beta   90.00
_cell.angle_gamma   90.00
#
_symmetry.space_group_name_H-M   'P 1'
#
loop_
_entity.id
_entity.type
_entity.pdbx_description
1 polymer ?
#
loop_
_entity_poly.entity_id
_entity_poly.type
_entity_poly.pdbx_seq_one_letter_code
_entity_poly.pdbx_strand_id
1 'polypeptide(L)'
;MGFQTHCTTSPRYPQSNGLAEKTVKTAKHILGKARADDKDYCLGLLEYQKTPVDNLKSPAQLLMSRRLRSNPMTAARLQPHVTPQHVFRNQRGACQYRQQLYYNRPVKALPPLAAGTHIRFHHEDGSWQPAKIIQPVNTHRSYHIQTEEGQMLRSNR
;
A
#
# COMPACT_ATOMS: atom_id res chain seq x y z
N MET A 1 -13.85 -1.67 -23.56
CA MET A 1 -13.56 -1.39 -22.13
C MET A 1 -12.06 -1.25 -21.99
N GLY A 2 -11.55 -0.02 -21.95
CA GLY A 2 -10.11 0.25 -21.85
C GLY A 2 -9.67 0.27 -20.39
N PHE A 3 -8.44 -0.17 -20.12
CA PHE A 3 -7.80 0.05 -18.83
C PHE A 3 -7.59 1.55 -18.62
N GLN A 4 -7.71 2.00 -17.37
CA GLN A 4 -7.51 3.39 -16.99
C GLN A 4 -6.03 3.81 -17.20
N THR A 5 -5.79 5.10 -17.44
CA THR A 5 -4.45 5.67 -17.66
C THR A 5 -3.48 5.30 -16.53
N HIS A 6 -2.28 4.84 -16.87
CA HIS A 6 -1.28 4.40 -15.90
C HIS A 6 -0.79 5.58 -15.04
N CYS A 7 -1.17 5.57 -13.76
CA CYS A 7 -0.67 6.54 -12.78
C CYS A 7 0.66 6.06 -12.19
N THR A 8 1.76 6.73 -12.52
CA THR A 8 3.08 6.47 -11.93
C THR A 8 3.26 7.22 -10.61
N THR A 9 4.01 6.62 -9.69
CA THR A 9 4.44 7.26 -8.44
C THR A 9 5.81 7.89 -8.60
N SER A 10 6.21 8.78 -7.67
CA SER A 10 7.56 9.34 -7.70
C SER A 10 8.59 8.20 -7.59
N PRO A 11 9.68 8.24 -8.37
CA PRO A 11 10.81 7.35 -8.16
C PRO A 11 11.25 7.34 -6.69
N ARG A 12 11.69 6.18 -6.20
CA ARG A 12 12.20 5.97 -4.83
C ARG A 12 11.25 6.40 -3.70
N TYR A 13 9.93 6.32 -3.93
CA TYR A 13 8.91 6.57 -2.91
C TYR A 13 8.12 5.30 -2.53
N PRO A 14 8.74 4.35 -1.79
CA PRO A 14 8.15 3.04 -1.48
C PRO A 14 6.85 3.13 -0.69
N GLN A 15 6.65 4.22 0.08
CA GLN A 15 5.42 4.47 0.82
C GLN A 15 4.17 4.44 -0.08
N SER A 16 4.28 4.85 -1.34
CA SER A 16 3.17 4.83 -2.29
C SER A 16 2.74 3.42 -2.73
N ASN A 17 3.66 2.44 -2.69
CA ASN A 17 3.41 1.06 -3.10
C ASN A 17 3.44 0.08 -1.91
N GLY A 18 3.37 0.60 -0.68
CA GLY A 18 3.59 -0.18 0.53
C GLY A 18 2.66 -1.37 0.70
N LEU A 19 1.42 -1.32 0.18
CA LEU A 19 0.51 -2.46 0.21
C LEU A 19 1.01 -3.62 -0.66
N ALA A 20 1.43 -3.34 -1.89
CA ALA A 20 1.95 -4.38 -2.78
C ALA A 20 3.25 -4.97 -2.22
N GLU A 21 4.17 -4.13 -1.75
CA GLU A 21 5.42 -4.55 -1.11
C GLU A 21 5.15 -5.44 0.12
N LYS A 22 4.19 -5.05 0.97
CA LYS A 22 3.78 -5.84 2.13
C LYS A 22 3.20 -7.18 1.71
N THR A 23 2.37 -7.23 0.67
CA THR A 23 1.81 -8.47 0.14
C THR A 23 2.90 -9.40 -0.41
N VAL A 24 3.87 -8.87 -1.16
CA VAL A 24 5.03 -9.65 -1.64
C VAL A 24 5.82 -10.21 -0.46
N LYS A 25 6.05 -9.39 0.58
CA LYS A 25 6.71 -9.86 1.82
C LYS A 25 5.94 -11.00 2.48
N THR A 26 4.62 -10.89 2.59
CA THR A 26 3.77 -11.96 3.15
C THR A 26 3.85 -13.22 2.31
N ALA A 27 3.78 -13.13 0.98
CA ALA A 27 3.90 -14.27 0.09
C ALA A 27 5.26 -14.99 0.23
N LYS A 28 6.36 -14.22 0.25
CA LYS A 28 7.70 -14.77 0.51
C LYS A 28 7.79 -15.47 1.86
N HIS A 29 7.16 -14.92 2.89
CA HIS A 29 7.14 -15.51 4.23
C HIS A 29 6.38 -16.84 4.27
N ILE A 30 5.22 -16.92 3.60
CA ILE A 30 4.45 -18.16 3.47
C ILE A 30 5.29 -19.24 2.79
N LEU A 31 5.94 -18.91 1.66
CA LEU A 31 6.81 -19.83 0.94
C LEU A 31 8.02 -20.28 1.77
N GLY A 32 8.66 -19.34 2.49
CA GLY A 32 9.79 -19.63 3.35
C GLY A 32 9.44 -20.60 4.49
N LYS A 33 8.29 -20.38 5.15
CA LYS A 33 7.79 -21.29 6.20
C LYS A 33 7.43 -22.66 5.66
N ALA A 34 6.75 -22.73 4.53
CA ALA A 34 6.38 -24.00 3.90
C ALA A 34 7.64 -24.84 3.58
N ARG A 35 8.68 -24.20 3.05
CA ARG A 35 9.98 -24.85 2.79
C ARG A 35 10.69 -25.31 4.07
N ALA A 36 10.68 -24.50 5.13
CA ALA A 36 11.35 -24.83 6.39
C ALA A 36 10.68 -26.02 7.11
N ASP A 37 9.37 -26.12 7.01
CA ASP A 37 8.56 -27.19 7.62
C ASP A 37 8.40 -28.44 6.73
N ASP A 38 8.94 -28.43 5.51
CA ASP A 38 8.71 -29.44 4.46
C ASP A 38 7.21 -29.70 4.19
N LYS A 39 6.42 -28.63 4.10
CA LYS A 39 4.98 -28.65 3.88
C LYS A 39 4.59 -27.98 2.56
N ASP A 40 3.41 -28.33 2.06
CA ASP A 40 2.81 -27.68 0.90
C ASP A 40 2.46 -26.21 1.20
N TYR A 41 2.95 -25.29 0.36
CA TYR A 41 2.67 -23.86 0.45
C TYR A 41 1.19 -23.53 0.29
N CYS A 42 0.40 -24.38 -0.38
CA CYS A 42 -1.04 -24.20 -0.53
C CYS A 42 -1.74 -24.16 0.83
N LEU A 43 -1.24 -24.87 1.83
CA LEU A 43 -1.77 -24.82 3.20
C LEU A 43 -1.55 -23.43 3.83
N GLY A 44 -0.39 -22.83 3.61
CA GLY A 44 -0.09 -21.47 4.09
C GLY A 44 -0.95 -20.39 3.41
N LEU A 45 -1.16 -20.51 2.09
CA LEU A 45 -2.06 -19.63 1.35
C LEU A 45 -3.51 -19.78 1.83
N LEU A 46 -3.95 -21.02 2.05
CA LEU A 46 -5.26 -21.33 2.55
C LEU A 46 -5.49 -20.73 3.94
N GLU A 47 -4.49 -20.77 4.82
CA GLU A 47 -4.56 -20.13 6.13
C GLU A 47 -4.66 -18.61 6.00
N TYR A 48 -3.79 -17.99 5.20
CA TYR A 48 -3.83 -16.55 4.93
C TYR A 48 -5.22 -16.07 4.43
N GLN A 49 -5.88 -16.85 3.58
CA GLN A 49 -7.22 -16.54 3.07
C GLN A 49 -8.32 -16.63 4.15
N LYS A 50 -8.10 -17.42 5.20
CA LYS A 50 -9.02 -17.61 6.33
C LYS A 50 -8.75 -16.66 7.49
N THR A 51 -7.52 -16.15 7.63
CA THR A 51 -7.16 -15.23 8.71
C THR A 51 -7.83 -13.86 8.48
N PRO A 52 -8.66 -13.36 9.42
CA PRO A 52 -9.13 -11.98 9.39
C PRO A 52 -7.95 -11.01 9.47
N VAL A 53 -8.04 -9.89 8.75
CA VAL A 53 -7.02 -8.84 8.78
C VAL A 53 -7.57 -7.65 9.56
N ASP A 54 -6.91 -7.29 10.66
CA ASP A 54 -7.39 -6.27 11.59
C ASP A 54 -8.84 -6.53 12.05
N ASN A 55 -9.63 -5.47 12.21
CA ASN A 55 -11.06 -5.54 12.49
C ASN A 55 -11.91 -5.78 11.23
N LEU A 56 -11.32 -6.35 10.17
CA LEU A 56 -12.00 -6.67 8.90
C LEU A 56 -12.12 -8.19 8.72
N LYS A 57 -13.00 -8.60 7.81
CA LYS A 57 -13.18 -10.00 7.44
C LYS A 57 -11.95 -10.58 6.75
N SER A 58 -11.85 -11.91 6.71
CA SER A 58 -10.76 -12.59 6.01
C SER A 58 -10.81 -12.36 4.48
N PRO A 59 -9.68 -12.52 3.75
CA PRO A 59 -9.67 -12.36 2.30
C PRO A 59 -10.73 -13.18 1.57
N ALA A 60 -10.93 -14.45 1.95
CA ALA A 60 -11.97 -15.30 1.36
C ALA A 60 -13.38 -14.78 1.63
N GLN A 61 -13.63 -14.23 2.81
CA GLN A 61 -14.92 -13.63 3.13
C GLN A 61 -15.17 -12.32 2.39
N LEU A 62 -14.12 -11.55 2.08
CA LEU A 62 -14.23 -10.32 1.31
C LEU A 62 -14.45 -10.59 -0.18
N LEU A 63 -13.77 -11.60 -0.73
CA LEU A 63 -13.84 -11.94 -2.14
C LEU A 63 -15.06 -12.81 -2.47
N MET A 64 -15.35 -13.82 -1.64
CA MET A 64 -16.33 -14.87 -1.92
C MET A 64 -17.53 -14.86 -0.97
N SER A 65 -17.61 -13.91 -0.05
CA SER A 65 -18.67 -13.83 0.97
C SER A 65 -18.83 -15.11 1.82
N ARG A 66 -17.81 -15.96 1.94
CA ARG A 66 -17.88 -17.22 2.70
C ARG A 66 -16.58 -17.54 3.40
N ARG A 67 -16.64 -18.40 4.42
CA ARG A 67 -15.44 -18.97 5.06
C ARG A 67 -15.01 -20.23 4.33
N LEU A 68 -13.70 -20.42 4.19
CA LEU A 68 -13.12 -21.67 3.69
C LEU A 68 -13.09 -22.70 4.82
N ARG A 69 -13.23 -23.99 4.48
CA ARG A 69 -13.27 -25.08 5.45
C ARG A 69 -11.91 -25.22 6.15
N SER A 70 -11.89 -25.19 7.48
CA SER A 70 -10.77 -25.63 8.34
C SER A 70 -11.30 -26.58 9.41
N ASN A 71 -10.45 -27.43 9.97
CA ASN A 71 -10.83 -28.35 11.04
C ASN A 71 -10.26 -27.82 12.37
N PRO A 72 -11.06 -27.65 13.44
CA PRO A 72 -12.51 -27.87 13.54
C PRO A 72 -13.35 -26.65 13.08
N MET A 73 -14.38 -26.88 12.25
CA MET A 73 -15.43 -25.90 11.94
C MET A 73 -16.81 -26.56 11.89
N THR A 74 -17.83 -25.86 12.37
CA THR A 74 -19.23 -26.28 12.25
C THR A 74 -19.83 -25.90 10.90
N ALA A 75 -20.75 -26.72 10.38
CA ALA A 75 -21.43 -26.49 9.09
C ALA A 75 -22.11 -25.11 9.01
N ALA A 76 -22.65 -24.61 10.13
CA ALA A 76 -23.26 -23.29 10.23
C ALA A 76 -22.28 -22.15 9.88
N ARG A 77 -20.98 -22.29 10.21
CA ARG A 77 -19.97 -21.25 9.94
C ARG A 77 -19.48 -21.23 8.49
N LEU A 78 -19.82 -22.25 7.70
CA LEU A 78 -19.45 -22.35 6.28
C LEU A 78 -20.49 -21.73 5.35
N GLN A 79 -21.64 -21.34 5.90
CA GLN A 79 -22.69 -20.68 5.13
C GLN A 79 -22.20 -19.33 4.60
N PRO A 80 -22.45 -19.03 3.31
CA PRO A 80 -22.11 -17.73 2.76
C PRO A 80 -22.91 -16.65 3.49
N HIS A 81 -22.24 -15.55 3.80
CA HIS A 81 -22.83 -14.37 4.39
C HIS A 81 -22.30 -13.13 3.68
N VAL A 82 -23.15 -12.59 2.79
CA VAL A 82 -22.88 -11.35 2.06
C VAL A 82 -23.08 -10.19 3.03
N THR A 83 -22.02 -9.42 3.28
CA THR A 83 -22.16 -8.16 4.02
C THR A 83 -22.42 -7.03 3.03
N PRO A 84 -23.43 -6.17 3.29
CA PRO A 84 -23.68 -5.01 2.44
C PRO A 84 -22.41 -4.19 2.26
N GLN A 85 -22.15 -3.78 1.01
CA GLN A 85 -20.88 -3.13 0.67
C GLN A 85 -20.61 -1.86 1.47
N HIS A 86 -21.65 -1.10 1.80
CA HIS A 86 -21.54 0.13 2.61
C HIS A 86 -21.04 -0.16 4.03
N VAL A 87 -21.47 -1.26 4.66
CA VAL A 87 -21.00 -1.65 6.00
C VAL A 87 -19.49 -1.91 5.98
N PHE A 88 -19.03 -2.69 5.00
CA PHE A 88 -17.61 -2.98 4.84
C PHE A 88 -16.80 -1.71 4.53
N ARG A 89 -17.28 -0.86 3.63
CA ARG A 89 -16.62 0.42 3.30
C ARG A 89 -16.49 1.31 4.52
N ASN A 90 -17.53 1.38 5.37
CA ASN A 90 -17.50 2.16 6.60
C ASN A 90 -16.49 1.60 7.61
N GLN A 91 -16.46 0.28 7.82
CA GLN A 91 -15.48 -0.37 8.69
C GLN A 91 -14.04 -0.16 8.20
N ARG A 92 -13.82 -0.35 6.90
CA ARG A 92 -12.51 -0.10 6.27
C ARG A 92 -12.11 1.37 6.41
N GLY A 93 -13.02 2.30 6.16
CA GLY A 93 -12.80 3.73 6.31
C GLY A 93 -12.44 4.11 7.75
N ALA A 94 -13.12 3.54 8.74
CA ALA A 94 -12.81 3.76 10.16
C ALA A 94 -11.41 3.23 10.54
N CYS A 95 -11.02 2.05 10.03
CA CYS A 95 -9.67 1.51 10.24
C CYS A 95 -8.60 2.40 9.59
N GLN A 96 -8.83 2.82 8.35
CA GLN A 96 -7.92 3.72 7.61
C GLN A 96 -7.79 5.09 8.30
N TYR A 97 -8.90 5.65 8.78
CA TYR A 97 -8.91 6.90 9.53
C TYR A 97 -8.09 6.80 10.82
N ARG A 98 -8.30 5.74 11.62
CA ARG A 98 -7.50 5.49 12.83
C ARG A 98 -6.01 5.37 12.50
N GLN A 99 -5.68 4.61 11.45
CA GLN A 99 -4.29 4.43 11.02
C GLN A 99 -3.67 5.77 10.59
N GLN A 100 -4.42 6.58 9.85
CA GLN A 100 -4.00 7.93 9.44
C GLN A 100 -3.78 8.85 10.64
N LEU A 101 -4.67 8.82 11.64
CA LEU A 101 -4.52 9.62 12.86
C LEU A 101 -3.22 9.29 13.60
N TYR A 102 -2.92 8.01 13.83
CA TYR A 102 -1.68 7.63 14.51
C TYR A 102 -0.44 7.94 13.67
N TYR A 103 -0.49 7.71 12.35
CA TYR A 103 0.62 7.99 11.45
C TYR A 103 0.93 9.49 11.36
N ASN A 104 -0.11 10.34 11.32
CA ASN A 104 0.04 11.79 11.20
C ASN A 104 0.23 12.51 12.54
N ARG A 105 0.03 11.83 13.68
CA ARG A 105 0.16 12.43 15.03
C ARG A 105 1.46 13.21 15.26
N PRO A 106 2.65 12.73 14.85
CA PRO A 106 3.90 13.48 15.04
C PRO A 106 4.18 14.51 13.92
N VAL A 107 3.35 14.59 12.88
CA VAL A 107 3.67 15.32 11.65
C VAL A 107 3.12 16.74 11.70
N LYS A 108 4.00 17.74 11.53
CA LYS A 108 3.61 19.13 11.27
C LYS A 108 3.39 19.31 9.78
N ALA A 109 2.27 19.90 9.39
CA ALA A 109 2.02 20.24 8.00
C ALA A 109 3.03 21.29 7.54
N LEU A 110 3.71 21.01 6.44
CA LEU A 110 4.70 21.91 5.87
C LEU A 110 4.11 22.64 4.65
N PRO A 111 4.38 23.95 4.48
CA PRO A 111 3.82 24.72 3.36
C PRO A 111 4.33 24.17 2.02
N PRO A 112 3.54 24.30 0.93
CA PRO A 112 3.99 23.96 -0.42
C PRO A 112 5.25 24.74 -0.80
N LEU A 113 6.12 24.13 -1.61
CA LEU A 113 7.32 24.80 -2.08
C LEU A 113 6.99 25.65 -3.32
N ALA A 114 7.46 26.89 -3.33
CA ALA A 114 7.19 27.83 -4.42
C ALA A 114 8.00 27.46 -5.68
N ALA A 115 7.40 27.71 -6.85
CA ALA A 115 8.10 27.63 -8.12
C ALA A 115 9.35 28.53 -8.08
N GLY A 116 10.46 28.00 -8.58
CA GLY A 116 11.75 28.65 -8.61
C GLY A 116 12.59 28.53 -7.35
N THR A 117 12.10 27.86 -6.31
CA THR A 117 12.89 27.59 -5.09
C THR A 117 14.06 26.65 -5.39
N HIS A 118 15.26 27.01 -4.95
CA HIS A 118 16.44 26.14 -5.02
C HIS A 118 16.36 25.09 -3.91
N ILE A 119 16.55 23.84 -4.30
CA ILE A 119 16.52 22.69 -3.41
C ILE A 119 17.73 21.78 -3.68
N ARG A 120 17.94 20.82 -2.79
CA ARG A 120 18.75 19.64 -3.09
C ARG A 120 17.83 18.43 -3.17
N PHE A 121 18.05 17.58 -4.16
CA PHE A 121 17.37 16.30 -4.27
C PHE A 121 18.36 15.16 -4.13
N HIS A 122 17.88 14.02 -3.62
CA HIS A 122 18.70 12.83 -3.48
C HIS A 122 18.78 12.15 -4.85
N HIS A 123 19.96 12.01 -5.42
CA HIS A 123 20.21 11.33 -6.70
C HIS A 123 20.33 9.80 -6.52
N GLU A 124 20.46 9.04 -7.60
CA GLU A 124 20.52 7.57 -7.55
C GLU A 124 21.84 7.03 -6.99
N ASP A 125 22.92 7.78 -7.19
CA ASP A 125 24.26 7.50 -6.67
C ASP A 125 24.42 7.75 -5.16
N GLY A 126 23.36 8.20 -4.47
CA GLY A 126 23.39 8.56 -3.05
C GLY A 126 23.83 10.00 -2.76
N SER A 127 24.17 10.78 -3.79
CA SER A 127 24.56 12.19 -3.64
C SER A 127 23.35 13.12 -3.54
N TRP A 128 23.56 14.28 -2.91
CA TRP A 128 22.59 15.38 -2.89
C TRP A 128 22.96 16.41 -3.93
N GLN A 129 22.14 16.54 -4.97
CA GLN A 129 22.41 17.43 -6.11
C GLN A 129 21.49 18.65 -6.08
N PRO A 130 21.96 19.83 -6.52
CA PRO A 130 21.14 21.03 -6.63
C PRO A 130 20.08 20.90 -7.73
N ALA A 131 18.90 21.45 -7.47
CA ALA A 131 17.82 21.55 -8.44
C ALA A 131 16.88 22.73 -8.13
N LYS A 132 16.06 23.10 -9.09
CA LYS A 132 15.05 24.16 -8.97
C LYS A 132 13.65 23.59 -9.13
N ILE A 133 12.71 24.01 -8.27
CA ILE A 133 11.32 23.57 -8.38
C ILE A 133 10.66 24.27 -9.55
N ILE A 134 9.99 23.51 -10.40
CA ILE A 134 9.20 24.04 -11.51
C ILE A 134 7.75 24.20 -11.06
N GLN A 135 7.11 23.09 -10.69
CA GLN A 135 5.69 23.07 -10.35
C GLN A 135 5.32 21.84 -9.50
N PRO A 136 4.25 21.91 -8.71
CA PRO A 136 3.67 20.74 -8.05
C PRO A 136 3.07 19.76 -9.08
N VAL A 137 3.11 18.47 -8.76
CA VAL A 137 2.45 17.41 -9.52
C VAL A 137 1.06 17.14 -8.93
N ASN A 138 0.17 16.52 -9.70
CA ASN A 138 -1.18 16.14 -9.25
C ASN A 138 -1.21 15.10 -8.10
N THR A 139 -0.05 14.60 -7.65
CA THR A 139 0.09 13.69 -6.50
C THR A 139 0.66 14.41 -5.28
N HIS A 140 0.14 14.07 -4.10
CA HIS A 140 0.56 14.67 -2.83
C HIS A 140 2.09 14.67 -2.64
N ARG A 141 2.65 15.81 -2.22
CA ARG A 141 4.08 16.04 -1.94
C ARG A 141 5.06 15.81 -3.12
N SER A 142 4.56 15.65 -4.34
CA SER A 142 5.41 15.47 -5.53
C SER A 142 5.57 16.76 -6.31
N TYR A 143 6.79 17.00 -6.82
CA TYR A 143 7.15 18.20 -7.60
C TYR A 143 7.95 17.81 -8.84
N HIS A 144 7.79 18.58 -9.91
CA HIS A 144 8.75 18.62 -11.01
C HIS A 144 9.92 19.52 -10.63
N ILE A 145 11.13 18.99 -10.79
CA ILE A 145 12.38 19.67 -10.48
C ILE A 145 13.25 19.73 -11.73
N GLN A 146 14.04 20.79 -11.88
CA GLN A 146 15.02 20.97 -12.95
C GLN A 146 16.43 20.89 -12.36
N THR A 147 17.28 20.02 -12.89
CA THR A 147 18.72 19.98 -12.53
C THR A 147 19.47 21.14 -13.20
N GLU A 148 20.71 21.42 -12.74
CA GLU A 148 21.58 22.41 -13.40
C GLU A 148 21.90 22.04 -14.85
N GLU A 149 21.92 20.74 -15.16
CA GLU A 149 22.09 20.18 -16.50
C GLU A 149 20.83 20.31 -17.39
N GLY A 150 19.74 20.86 -16.84
CA GLY A 150 18.48 21.10 -17.55
C GLY A 150 17.52 19.91 -17.57
N GLN A 151 17.86 18.78 -16.95
CA GLN A 151 17.01 17.60 -16.89
C GLN A 151 15.81 17.82 -15.98
N MET A 152 14.61 17.44 -16.44
CA MET A 152 13.39 17.51 -15.64
C MET A 152 13.12 16.16 -14.98
N LEU A 153 13.03 16.16 -13.64
CA LEU A 153 12.76 14.98 -12.83
C LEU A 153 11.52 15.17 -11.97
N ARG A 154 10.92 14.07 -11.53
CA ARG A 154 9.87 14.07 -10.51
C ARG A 154 10.47 13.62 -9.18
N SER A 155 10.31 14.44 -8.16
CA SER A 155 10.77 14.11 -6.80
C SER A 155 9.67 14.35 -5.78
N ASN A 156 9.63 13.49 -4.76
CA ASN A 156 8.87 13.75 -3.56
C ASN A 156 9.64 14.74 -2.66
N ARG A 157 8.89 15.55 -1.90
CA ARG A 157 9.40 16.40 -0.84
C ARG A 157 9.62 15.62 0.45
#